data_AF-A0A448WV96-F1
#
_entry.id   AF-A0A448WV96-F1
#
_cell.length_a   1.000
_cell.length_b   1.000
_cell.length_c   1.000
_cell.angle_alpha   90.00
_cell.angle_beta   90.00
_cell.angle_gamma   90.00
#
_symmetry.space_group_name_H-M   'P 1'
#
loop_
_entity.id
_entity.type
_entity.pdbx_description
1 polymer ?
#
loop_
_entity_poly.entity_id
_entity_poly.type
_entity_poly.pdbx_seq_one_letter_code
_entity_poly.pdbx_strand_id
1 'polypeptide(L)'
;MIHSLDRLHDRPVLCIVFNPVLQVVVSADPSGMLECWGGPRHNYELPTGCFRWKYKSDSDLYCLFALKTHAVSLAVSPNGKLLACLCEDRKVRVLRFVTMKLMVVYDESLQQYSEMQSNKQILPSMEFGRRLAQEKELDRLDAKYLVNLGKCHLSTWLHAYTFLRFFIERWSNMCTRE
;
A
#
# COMPACT_ATOMS: atom_id res chain seq x y z
N MET A 1 18.37 18.27 -16.28
CA MET A 1 17.63 19.39 -15.68
C MET A 1 16.97 18.88 -14.42
N ILE A 2 17.25 19.49 -13.27
CA ILE A 2 16.69 19.10 -11.97
C ILE A 2 15.48 20.01 -11.70
N HIS A 3 14.35 19.44 -11.31
CA HIS A 3 13.14 20.17 -10.93
C HIS A 3 12.85 19.96 -9.45
N SER A 4 12.60 21.02 -8.69
CA SER A 4 12.28 20.97 -7.26
C SER A 4 10.81 21.31 -7.01
N LEU A 5 10.16 20.53 -6.15
CA LEU A 5 8.79 20.76 -5.69
C LEU A 5 8.86 21.11 -4.20
N ASP A 6 8.88 22.40 -3.88
CA ASP A 6 9.28 22.87 -2.55
C ASP A 6 8.18 22.73 -1.46
N ARG A 7 6.92 22.47 -1.85
CA ARG A 7 5.76 22.51 -0.92
C ARG A 7 4.78 21.34 -1.07
N LEU A 8 5.31 20.16 -1.38
CA LEU A 8 4.47 18.97 -1.50
C LEU A 8 4.17 18.34 -0.12
N HIS A 9 5.20 18.14 0.70
CA HIS A 9 5.06 17.61 2.05
C HIS A 9 5.75 18.50 3.08
N ASP A 10 5.16 18.64 4.26
CA ASP A 10 5.79 19.33 5.41
C ASP A 10 6.87 18.48 6.09
N ARG A 11 6.86 17.16 5.84
CA ARG A 11 7.79 16.18 6.40
C ARG A 11 8.52 15.43 5.28
N PRO A 12 9.70 14.81 5.55
CA PRO A 12 10.41 14.04 4.54
C PRO A 12 9.54 12.90 4.01
N VAL A 13 9.51 12.74 2.69
CA VAL A 13 8.76 11.66 2.03
C VAL A 13 9.38 10.30 2.40
N LEU A 14 8.55 9.37 2.88
CA LEU A 14 8.98 8.01 3.24
C LEU A 14 8.98 7.08 2.03
N CYS A 15 7.90 7.14 1.25
CA CYS A 15 7.73 6.28 0.10
C CYS A 15 6.99 6.99 -1.02
N ILE A 16 7.25 6.52 -2.24
CA ILE A 16 6.75 7.10 -3.49
C ILE A 16 6.46 5.97 -4.47
N VAL A 17 5.40 6.10 -5.24
CA VAL A 17 5.04 5.13 -6.29
C VAL A 17 4.50 5.85 -7.51
N PHE A 18 4.89 5.36 -8.69
CA PHE A 18 4.40 5.88 -9.96
C PHE A 18 3.32 4.97 -10.54
N ASN A 19 2.22 5.57 -10.98
CA ASN A 19 1.19 4.91 -11.77
C ASN A 19 1.46 5.15 -13.26
N PRO A 20 1.95 4.15 -14.01
CA PRO A 20 2.30 4.34 -15.43
C PRO A 20 1.07 4.54 -16.34
N VAL A 21 -0.10 4.07 -15.92
CA VAL A 21 -1.34 4.16 -16.72
C VAL A 21 -1.90 5.57 -16.67
N LEU A 22 -1.97 6.15 -15.47
CA LEU A 22 -2.51 7.50 -15.26
C LEU A 22 -1.42 8.59 -15.29
N GLN A 23 -0.14 8.21 -15.34
CA GLN A 23 1.01 9.13 -15.27
C GLN A 23 1.03 10.02 -14.03
N VAL A 24 0.55 9.48 -12.92
CA VAL A 24 0.47 10.15 -11.62
C VAL A 24 1.43 9.47 -10.65
N VAL A 25 2.11 10.29 -9.86
CA VAL A 25 2.93 9.86 -8.74
C VAL A 25 2.15 10.04 -7.46
N VAL A 26 2.27 9.08 -6.55
CA VAL A 26 1.73 9.15 -5.19
C VAL A 26 2.90 9.13 -4.22
N SER A 27 2.94 10.07 -3.28
CA SER A 27 3.94 10.14 -2.22
C SER A 27 3.27 10.14 -0.85
N ALA A 28 3.98 9.60 0.14
CA ALA A 28 3.52 9.52 1.52
C ALA A 28 4.58 10.01 2.50
N ASP A 29 4.14 10.62 3.60
CA ASP A 29 5.00 11.09 4.67
C ASP A 29 4.71 10.43 6.04
N PRO A 30 5.60 10.62 7.05
CA PRO A 30 5.41 10.05 8.39
C PRO A 30 4.25 10.66 9.16
N SER A 31 3.65 11.75 8.69
CA SER A 31 2.45 12.31 9.33
C SER A 31 1.18 11.54 8.93
N GLY A 32 1.27 10.71 7.89
CA GLY A 32 0.10 10.05 7.30
C GLY A 32 -0.56 10.87 6.20
N MET A 33 0.15 11.84 5.62
CA MET A 33 -0.33 12.59 4.47
C MET A 33 -0.03 11.82 3.19
N LEU A 34 -1.03 11.66 2.33
CA LEU A 34 -0.88 11.16 0.97
C LEU A 34 -1.06 12.30 -0.02
N GLU A 35 -0.11 12.43 -0.93
CA GLU A 35 -0.08 13.47 -1.96
C GLU A 35 -0.05 12.83 -3.35
N CYS A 36 -0.75 13.45 -4.30
CA CYS A 36 -0.76 13.02 -5.70
C CYS A 36 -0.26 14.17 -6.57
N TRP A 37 0.66 13.88 -7.47
CA TRP A 37 1.24 14.87 -8.38
C TRP A 37 1.58 14.24 -9.74
N GLY A 38 1.74 15.06 -10.77
CA GLY A 38 1.95 14.57 -12.14
C GLY A 38 3.38 14.15 -12.42
N GLY A 39 3.58 13.31 -13.43
CA GLY A 39 4.92 13.07 -13.96
C GLY A 39 5.51 14.29 -14.70
N PRO A 40 6.78 14.21 -15.15
CA PRO A 40 7.44 15.26 -15.93
C PRO A 40 6.71 15.64 -17.22
N ARG A 41 5.92 14.71 -17.79
CA ARG A 41 5.12 14.93 -19.00
C ARG A 41 4.00 15.96 -18.81
N HIS A 42 3.59 16.20 -17.57
CA HIS A 42 2.53 17.14 -17.20
C HIS A 42 3.08 18.31 -16.38
N ASN A 43 4.38 18.63 -16.51
CA ASN A 43 5.03 19.68 -15.71
C ASN A 43 4.80 19.51 -14.20
N TYR A 44 4.72 18.27 -13.72
CA TYR A 44 4.44 17.93 -12.32
C TYR A 44 3.04 18.31 -11.81
N GLU A 45 2.18 18.84 -12.68
CA GLU A 45 0.78 19.10 -12.40
C GLU A 45 -0.10 17.86 -12.60
N LEU A 46 -1.22 17.80 -11.89
CA LEU A 46 -2.14 16.69 -12.03
C LEU A 46 -2.77 16.66 -13.44
N PRO A 47 -2.76 15.51 -14.14
CA PRO A 47 -3.38 15.40 -15.45
C PRO A 47 -4.87 15.74 -15.38
N THR A 48 -5.36 16.59 -16.29
CA THR A 48 -6.76 17.01 -16.29
C THR A 48 -7.69 15.80 -16.52
N GLY A 49 -8.70 15.63 -15.66
CA GLY A 49 -9.68 14.56 -15.79
C GLY A 49 -9.21 13.17 -15.35
N CYS A 50 -8.00 13.01 -14.80
CA CYS A 50 -7.53 11.71 -14.28
C CYS A 50 -8.24 11.29 -12.99
N PHE A 51 -8.67 12.26 -12.18
CA PHE A 51 -9.38 12.05 -10.93
C PHE A 51 -10.86 12.41 -11.06
N ARG A 52 -11.72 11.63 -10.37
CA ARG A 52 -13.16 11.92 -10.28
C ARG A 52 -13.52 12.91 -9.17
N TRP A 53 -12.57 13.23 -8.30
CA TRP A 53 -12.73 14.23 -7.24
C TRP A 53 -12.17 15.58 -7.70
N LYS A 54 -12.80 16.66 -7.23
CA LYS A 54 -12.38 18.04 -7.55
C LYS A 54 -11.54 18.66 -6.44
N TYR A 55 -11.84 18.32 -5.18
CA TYR A 55 -11.12 18.81 -4.02
C TYR A 55 -10.55 17.66 -3.20
N LYS A 56 -9.42 17.90 -2.51
CA LYS A 56 -8.78 16.89 -1.63
C LYS A 56 -9.74 16.37 -0.55
N SER A 57 -10.69 17.20 -0.10
CA SER A 57 -11.72 16.85 0.89
C SER A 57 -12.69 15.77 0.44
N ASP A 58 -12.89 15.59 -0.87
CA ASP A 58 -13.81 14.59 -1.41
C ASP A 58 -13.17 13.18 -1.50
N SER A 59 -11.89 13.10 -1.16
CA SER A 59 -11.05 11.91 -1.21
C SER A 59 -10.56 11.50 0.18
N ASP A 60 -10.12 10.26 0.32
CA ASP A 60 -9.59 9.71 1.57
C ASP A 60 -8.07 9.86 1.67
N LEU A 61 -7.48 10.89 1.05
CA LEU A 61 -6.03 11.15 1.13
C LEU A 61 -5.56 11.42 2.56
N TYR A 62 -6.45 11.93 3.43
CA TYR A 62 -6.18 12.17 4.85
C TYR A 62 -6.52 10.98 5.76
N CYS A 63 -6.88 9.81 5.20
CA CYS A 63 -7.31 8.68 6.03
C CYS A 63 -6.22 8.19 7.00
N LEU A 64 -4.95 8.18 6.57
CA LEU A 64 -3.85 7.71 7.41
C LEU A 64 -3.56 8.71 8.53
N PHE A 65 -3.54 10.01 8.20
CA PHE A 65 -3.43 11.10 9.18
C PHE A 65 -4.53 11.01 10.26
N ALA A 66 -5.79 10.84 9.85
CA ALA A 66 -6.92 10.70 10.77
C ALA A 66 -6.79 9.47 11.69
N LEU A 67 -6.22 8.38 11.18
CA LEU A 67 -5.96 7.14 11.90
C LEU A 67 -4.64 7.17 12.70
N LYS A 68 -3.90 8.28 12.68
CA LYS A 68 -2.57 8.42 13.32
C LYS A 68 -1.59 7.32 12.89
N THR A 69 -1.66 6.91 11.63
CA THR A 69 -0.75 5.94 11.03
C THR A 69 -0.17 6.53 9.75
N HIS A 70 0.86 5.91 9.20
CA HIS A 70 1.49 6.35 7.97
C HIS A 70 1.78 5.16 7.04
N ALA A 71 1.92 5.45 5.74
CA ALA A 71 2.28 4.44 4.77
C ALA A 71 3.79 4.16 4.82
N VAL A 72 4.13 2.90 5.00
CA VAL A 72 5.50 2.38 4.97
C VAL A 72 5.90 2.01 3.54
N SER A 73 4.95 1.44 2.79
CA SER A 73 5.16 1.11 1.38
C SER A 73 3.89 1.32 0.57
N LEU A 74 4.07 1.73 -0.69
CA LEU A 74 3.00 1.91 -1.66
C LEU A 74 3.19 0.98 -2.86
N ALA A 75 2.10 0.48 -3.43
CA ALA A 75 2.10 -0.24 -4.69
C ALA A 75 0.87 0.09 -5.53
N VAL A 76 1.07 0.23 -6.84
CA VAL A 76 0.00 0.45 -7.80
C VAL A 76 -0.29 -0.86 -8.52
N SER A 77 -1.58 -1.15 -8.77
CA SER A 77 -1.97 -2.32 -9.54
C SER A 77 -1.48 -2.21 -11.00
N PRO A 78 -1.22 -3.34 -11.69
CA PRO A 78 -0.78 -3.29 -13.09
C PRO A 78 -1.75 -2.56 -14.03
N ASN A 79 -3.05 -2.57 -13.70
CA ASN A 79 -4.08 -1.85 -14.44
C ASN A 79 -4.20 -0.36 -14.06
N GLY A 80 -3.44 0.12 -13.08
CA GLY A 80 -3.44 1.51 -12.60
C GLY A 80 -4.71 1.95 -11.86
N LYS A 81 -5.67 1.04 -11.62
CA LYS A 81 -6.95 1.37 -10.99
C LYS A 81 -6.89 1.41 -9.45
N LEU A 82 -5.96 0.68 -8.84
CA LEU A 82 -5.87 0.47 -7.40
C LEU A 82 -4.51 0.92 -6.85
N LEU A 83 -4.54 1.43 -5.63
CA LEU A 83 -3.37 1.76 -4.82
C LEU A 83 -3.43 0.92 -3.53
N ALA A 84 -2.38 0.15 -3.25
CA ALA A 84 -2.16 -0.50 -1.97
C ALA A 84 -1.20 0.31 -1.12
N CYS A 85 -1.56 0.51 0.14
CA CYS A 85 -0.74 1.16 1.15
C CYS A 85 -0.52 0.16 2.30
N LEU A 86 0.71 -0.31 2.47
CA LEU A 86 1.12 -1.00 3.69
C LEU A 86 1.39 0.07 4.74
N CYS A 87 0.66 0.03 5.84
CA CYS A 87 0.74 1.04 6.88
C CYS A 87 1.47 0.51 8.11
N GLU A 88 1.95 1.43 8.97
CA GLU A 88 2.68 1.10 10.19
C GLU A 88 1.86 0.22 11.16
N ASP A 89 0.54 0.38 11.17
CA ASP A 89 -0.38 -0.41 11.98
C ASP A 89 -0.59 -1.86 11.48
N ARG A 90 0.23 -2.30 10.52
CA ARG A 90 0.16 -3.61 9.85
C ARG A 90 -1.15 -3.88 9.15
N LYS A 91 -1.84 -2.82 8.75
CA LYS A 91 -2.99 -2.94 7.87
C LYS A 91 -2.61 -2.55 6.47
N VAL A 92 -3.01 -3.38 5.52
CA VAL A 92 -2.91 -3.05 4.10
C VAL A 92 -4.21 -2.41 3.67
N ARG A 93 -4.14 -1.14 3.31
CA ARG A 93 -5.29 -0.36 2.84
C ARG A 93 -5.26 -0.30 1.34
N VAL A 94 -6.36 -0.66 0.70
CA VAL A 94 -6.49 -0.56 -0.75
C VAL A 94 -7.45 0.57 -1.08
N LEU A 95 -6.96 1.54 -1.85
CA LEU A 95 -7.72 2.67 -2.34
C LEU A 95 -7.98 2.53 -3.84
N ARG A 96 -9.12 3.05 -4.30
CA ARG A 96 -9.36 3.22 -5.74
C ARG A 96 -8.62 4.47 -6.20
N PHE A 97 -7.71 4.32 -7.16
CA PHE A 97 -6.78 5.38 -7.56
C PHE A 97 -7.53 6.63 -8.08
N VAL A 98 -8.54 6.44 -8.95
CA VAL A 98 -9.29 7.55 -9.58
C VAL A 98 -10.11 8.37 -8.57
N THR A 99 -10.62 7.75 -7.51
CA THR A 99 -11.40 8.44 -6.48
C THR A 99 -10.58 8.77 -5.23
N MET A 100 -9.40 8.18 -5.09
CA MET A 100 -8.62 8.11 -3.85
C MET A 100 -9.47 7.79 -2.62
N LYS A 101 -10.43 6.87 -2.78
CA LYS A 101 -11.29 6.42 -1.67
C LYS A 101 -10.88 5.04 -1.21
N LEU A 102 -10.95 4.83 0.10
CA LEU A 102 -10.68 3.55 0.73
C LEU A 102 -11.74 2.54 0.30
N MET A 103 -11.30 1.41 -0.27
CA MET A 103 -12.20 0.33 -0.68
C MET A 103 -12.21 -0.81 0.32
N VAL A 104 -11.02 -1.23 0.76
CA VAL A 104 -10.88 -2.38 1.66
C VAL A 104 -9.65 -2.20 2.53
N VAL A 105 -9.76 -2.72 3.76
CA VAL A 105 -8.68 -2.80 4.73
C VAL A 105 -8.45 -4.27 5.02
N TYR A 106 -7.20 -4.71 4.88
CA TYR A 106 -6.75 -6.03 5.29
C TYR A 106 -5.94 -5.88 6.56
N ASP A 107 -6.38 -6.55 7.61
CA ASP A 107 -5.65 -6.65 8.86
C ASP A 107 -4.67 -7.82 8.77
N GLU A 108 -3.37 -7.53 8.79
CA GLU A 108 -2.29 -8.53 8.75
C GLU A 108 -1.73 -8.78 10.17
N SER A 109 -2.52 -8.54 11.21
CA SER A 109 -2.12 -8.87 12.58
C SER A 109 -2.10 -10.39 12.83
N LEU A 110 -1.19 -10.83 13.71
CA LEU A 110 -1.07 -12.23 14.11
C LEU A 110 -2.36 -12.81 14.71
N GLN A 111 -3.14 -11.95 15.38
CA GLN A 111 -4.43 -12.33 15.94
C GLN A 111 -5.41 -12.70 14.82
N GLN A 112 -5.53 -11.85 13.80
CA GLN A 112 -6.42 -12.11 12.67
C GLN A 112 -6.08 -13.43 11.97
N TYR A 113 -4.79 -13.78 11.81
CA TYR A 113 -4.39 -15.06 11.24
C TYR A 113 -4.74 -16.26 12.11
N SER A 114 -4.56 -16.13 13.43
CA SER A 114 -4.90 -17.19 14.37
C SER A 114 -6.39 -17.49 14.35
N GLU A 115 -7.22 -16.45 14.28
CA GLU A 115 -8.68 -16.56 14.13
C GLU A 115 -9.08 -17.17 12.78
N MET A 116 -8.46 -16.72 11.67
CA MET A 116 -8.72 -17.30 10.34
C MET A 116 -8.38 -18.79 10.29
N GLN A 117 -7.23 -19.18 10.85
CA GLN A 117 -6.76 -20.57 10.90
C GLN A 117 -7.63 -21.45 11.81
N SER A 118 -8.13 -20.90 12.92
CA SER A 118 -9.06 -21.60 13.82
C SER A 118 -10.41 -21.83 13.16
N ASN A 119 -10.93 -20.85 12.42
CA ASN A 119 -12.22 -20.96 11.73
C ASN A 119 -12.14 -21.89 10.52
N LYS A 120 -11.05 -21.80 9.76
CA LYS A 120 -10.79 -22.64 8.60
C LYS A 120 -9.32 -22.99 8.58
N GLN A 121 -9.02 -24.28 8.60
CA GLN A 121 -7.64 -24.73 8.50
C GLN A 121 -7.13 -24.47 7.06
N ILE A 122 -6.49 -23.31 6.87
CA ILE A 122 -5.97 -22.88 5.57
C ILE A 122 -4.61 -23.51 5.30
N LEU A 123 -3.79 -23.67 6.36
CA LEU A 123 -2.46 -24.28 6.28
C LEU A 123 -2.35 -25.51 7.19
N PRO A 124 -1.49 -26.49 6.86
CA PRO A 124 -1.13 -27.56 7.78
C PRO A 124 -0.54 -26.99 9.08
N SER A 125 -0.86 -27.59 10.23
CA SER A 125 -0.53 -27.03 11.55
C SER A 125 0.98 -26.79 11.75
N MET A 126 1.83 -27.68 11.24
CA MET A 126 3.28 -27.55 11.34
C MET A 126 3.82 -26.37 10.52
N GLU A 127 3.30 -26.18 9.30
CA GLU A 127 3.69 -25.06 8.44
C GLU A 127 3.19 -23.73 9.02
N PHE A 128 1.96 -23.71 9.53
CA PHE A 128 1.39 -22.55 10.21
C PHE A 128 2.23 -22.13 11.41
N GLY A 129 2.62 -23.08 12.27
CA GLY A 129 3.47 -22.82 13.43
C GLY A 129 4.83 -22.23 13.05
N ARG A 130 5.45 -22.75 11.98
CA ARG A 130 6.73 -22.22 11.45
C ARG A 130 6.59 -20.76 10.99
N ARG A 131 5.53 -20.45 10.23
CA ARG A 131 5.26 -19.09 9.74
C ARG A 131 4.95 -18.14 10.90
N LEU A 132 4.14 -18.56 11.86
CA LEU A 132 3.78 -17.76 13.03
C LEU A 132 5.01 -17.40 13.88
N ALA A 133 5.95 -18.34 14.06
CA ALA A 133 7.20 -18.08 14.77
C ALA A 133 8.08 -17.05 14.04
N GLN A 134 8.16 -17.15 12.71
CA GLN A 134 8.90 -16.20 11.89
C GLN A 134 8.30 -14.79 11.96
N GLU A 135 6.97 -14.66 11.89
CA GLU A 135 6.31 -13.37 12.04
C GLU A 135 6.52 -12.74 13.42
N LYS A 136 6.46 -13.54 14.50
CA LYS A 136 6.77 -13.05 15.84
C LYS A 136 8.20 -12.50 15.94
N GLU A 137 9.15 -13.07 15.23
CA GLU A 137 10.52 -12.57 15.22
C GLU A 137 10.65 -11.28 14.40
N LEU A 138 9.99 -11.19 13.25
CA LEU A 138 9.93 -9.96 12.45
C LEU A 138 9.29 -8.80 13.21
N ASP A 139 8.27 -9.10 14.00
CA ASP A 139 7.61 -8.16 14.91
C ASP A 139 8.56 -7.63 15.97
N ARG A 140 9.41 -8.49 16.52
CA ARG A 140 10.40 -8.14 17.54
C ARG A 140 11.49 -7.23 16.99
N LEU A 141 11.84 -7.41 15.72
CA LEU A 141 12.92 -6.68 15.05
C LEU A 141 12.48 -5.33 14.47
N ASP A 142 11.21 -4.92 14.64
CA ASP A 142 10.62 -3.74 13.97
C ASP A 142 10.94 -3.70 12.47
N ALA A 143 11.04 -4.87 11.84
CA ALA A 143 11.40 -5.06 10.43
C ALA A 143 10.35 -4.54 9.44
N LYS A 144 9.39 -3.73 9.91
CA LYS A 144 8.28 -3.11 9.17
C LYS A 144 8.78 -2.32 7.95
N TYR A 145 9.92 -1.65 8.09
CA TYR A 145 10.53 -0.84 7.03
C TYR A 145 11.29 -1.65 5.97
N LEU A 146 11.49 -2.96 6.18
CA LEU A 146 12.17 -3.83 5.22
C LEU A 146 11.24 -4.37 4.13
N VAL A 147 9.97 -3.95 4.15
CA VAL A 147 8.91 -4.57 3.35
C VAL A 147 8.47 -3.61 2.27
N ASN A 148 8.87 -3.91 1.04
CA ASN A 148 8.39 -3.21 -0.13
C ASN A 148 7.26 -4.01 -0.78
N LEU A 149 6.10 -3.37 -0.93
CA LEU A 149 5.05 -3.83 -1.83
C LEU A 149 5.56 -3.62 -3.26
N GLY A 150 5.91 -4.70 -3.96
CA GLY A 150 6.39 -4.60 -5.34
C GLY A 150 6.29 -5.92 -6.09
N LYS A 151 5.81 -5.84 -7.33
CA LYS A 151 5.86 -6.96 -8.28
C LYS A 151 7.20 -6.92 -9.00
N CYS A 152 8.08 -7.87 -8.74
CA CYS A 152 9.24 -8.10 -9.60
C CYS A 152 8.80 -8.77 -10.91
N HIS A 153 9.46 -8.43 -12.03
CA HIS A 153 9.17 -8.99 -13.36
C HIS A 153 9.49 -10.49 -13.46
N LEU A 154 10.38 -10.98 -12.59
CA LEU A 154 10.46 -12.39 -12.23
C LEU A 154 9.49 -12.63 -11.07
N SER A 155 8.67 -13.68 -11.18
CA SER A 155 7.51 -14.08 -10.38
C SER A 155 7.71 -14.26 -8.85
N THR A 156 8.63 -13.54 -8.22
CA THR A 156 8.95 -13.61 -6.80
C THR A 156 8.66 -12.26 -6.15
N TRP A 157 7.58 -12.20 -5.36
CA TRP A 157 7.37 -11.13 -4.41
C TRP A 157 8.48 -11.20 -3.35
N LEU A 158 9.08 -10.07 -2.97
CA LEU A 158 10.04 -10.03 -1.87
C LEU A 158 9.27 -10.34 -0.57
N HIS A 159 9.39 -11.60 -0.12
CA HIS A 159 8.74 -12.16 1.05
C HIS A 159 9.36 -11.57 2.33
N ALA A 160 8.87 -10.42 2.77
CA ALA A 160 9.22 -9.91 4.09
C ALA A 160 8.13 -10.18 5.14
N TYR A 161 6.90 -10.55 4.73
CA TYR A 161 5.92 -11.23 5.59
C TYR A 161 5.43 -12.49 4.87
N THR A 162 5.51 -13.63 5.54
CA THR A 162 5.07 -14.95 5.05
C THR A 162 3.55 -15.01 4.82
N PHE A 163 2.80 -14.11 5.46
CA PHE A 163 1.35 -13.97 5.26
C PHE A 163 0.95 -12.90 4.24
N LEU A 164 1.87 -12.03 3.81
CA LEU A 164 1.64 -11.11 2.68
C LEU A 164 1.28 -11.87 1.39
N ARG A 165 1.60 -13.17 1.32
CA ARG A 165 1.16 -14.07 0.26
C ARG A 165 -0.35 -14.13 0.11
N PHE A 166 -1.12 -14.08 1.20
CA PHE A 166 -2.59 -14.04 1.14
C PHE A 166 -3.10 -12.70 0.60
N PHE A 167 -2.47 -11.60 1.02
CA PHE A 167 -2.73 -10.30 0.42
C PHE A 167 -2.40 -10.34 -1.08
N ILE A 168 -1.27 -10.90 -1.49
CA ILE A 168 -0.86 -11.01 -2.90
C ILE A 168 -1.87 -11.80 -3.73
N GLU A 169 -2.37 -12.93 -3.24
CA GLU A 169 -3.40 -13.71 -3.95
C GLU A 169 -4.71 -12.93 -4.07
N ARG A 170 -5.15 -12.27 -2.98
CA ARG A 170 -6.34 -11.40 -3.01
C ARG A 170 -6.16 -10.20 -3.92
N TRP A 171 -4.99 -9.57 -3.88
CA TRP A 171 -4.59 -8.45 -4.72
C TRP A 171 -4.57 -8.84 -6.19
N SER A 172 -3.97 -9.99 -6.51
CA SER A 172 -3.97 -10.53 -7.87
C SER A 172 -5.40 -10.78 -8.35
N ASN A 173 -6.26 -11.37 -7.52
CA ASN A 173 -7.67 -11.57 -7.83
C ASN A 173 -8.44 -10.24 -8.00
N MET A 174 -8.14 -9.22 -7.21
CA MET A 174 -8.73 -7.88 -7.37
C MET A 174 -8.25 -7.20 -8.66
N CYS A 175 -6.99 -7.43 -9.06
CA CYS A 175 -6.46 -6.90 -10.31
C CYS A 175 -7.08 -7.57 -11.55
N THR A 176 -7.52 -8.84 -11.46
CA THR A 176 -8.11 -9.59 -12.57
C THR A 176 -9.63 -9.50 -12.67
N ARG A 177 -10.34 -9.11 -11.59
CA ARG A 177 -11.81 -9.10 -11.51
C ARG A 177 -12.52 -7.80 -11.97
N GLU A 178 -11.84 -6.86 -12.63
CA GLU A 178 -12.46 -5.61 -13.16
C GLU A 178 -11.99 -5.20 -14.56
#